data_AF-A0A973J4W1-F1
#
_entry.id   AF-A0A973J4W1-F1
#
_cell.length_a   1.000
_cell.length_b   1.000
_cell.length_c   1.000
_cell.angle_alpha   90.00
_cell.angle_beta   90.00
_cell.angle_gamma   90.00
#
_symmetry.space_group_name_H-M   'P 1'
#
loop_
_entity.id
_entity.type
_entity.pdbx_description
1 polymer ?
#
loop_
_entity_poly.entity_id
_entity_poly.type
_entity_poly.pdbx_seq_one_letter_code
_entity_poly.pdbx_strand_id
1 'polypeptide(L)'
;TVRGKGLGGRNTEMALAFAMAIEGTSGITFLSAGTDGTDGPTDAAGAAADGKTIPKARTLGLDPKAYLDNNDSYRFFEKTGGLFKTGPTGTNVMDLQIILIE
;
A
#
# COMPACT_ATOMS: atom_id res chain seq x y z
N THR A 1 7.82 -2.81 -11.81
CA THR A 1 7.36 -3.39 -13.10
C THR A 1 6.58 -4.65 -12.79
N VAL A 2 5.56 -4.97 -13.59
CA VAL A 2 4.73 -6.16 -13.35
C VAL A 2 5.48 -7.42 -13.78
N ARG A 3 5.55 -8.39 -12.87
CA ARG A 3 6.20 -9.70 -13.03
C ARG A 3 5.27 -10.85 -12.66
N GLY A 4 4.43 -10.63 -11.65
CA GLY A 4 3.46 -11.59 -11.15
C GLY A 4 2.07 -11.46 -11.78
N LYS A 5 1.11 -12.15 -11.16
CA LYS A 5 -0.31 -12.15 -11.54
C LYS A 5 -1.22 -11.58 -10.44
N GLY A 6 -0.62 -10.85 -9.50
CA GLY A 6 -1.30 -10.23 -8.38
C GLY A 6 -2.23 -9.10 -8.80
N LEU A 7 -2.97 -8.61 -7.80
CA LEU A 7 -3.79 -7.41 -7.89
C LEU A 7 -3.14 -6.31 -7.08
N GLY A 8 -3.00 -5.13 -7.66
CA GLY A 8 -2.32 -4.00 -7.05
C GLY A 8 -2.17 -2.83 -8.01
N GLY A 9 -1.52 -1.80 -7.51
CA GLY A 9 -1.13 -0.64 -8.29
C GLY A 9 0.16 -0.03 -7.74
N ARG A 10 0.58 1.06 -8.37
CA ARG A 10 1.85 1.71 -8.05
C ARG A 10 1.88 2.27 -6.62
N ASN A 11 0.76 2.82 -6.14
CA ASN A 11 0.68 3.43 -4.81
C ASN A 11 0.64 2.37 -3.70
N THR A 12 -0.13 1.31 -3.88
CA THR A 12 -0.16 0.16 -2.97
C THR A 12 1.17 -0.59 -2.95
N GLU A 13 1.85 -0.77 -4.10
CA GLU A 13 3.21 -1.33 -4.10
C GLU A 13 4.21 -0.44 -3.35
N MET A 14 4.15 0.88 -3.55
CA MET A 14 5.04 1.80 -2.85
C MET A 14 4.80 1.78 -1.34
N ALA A 15 3.54 1.75 -0.90
CA ALA A 15 3.19 1.63 0.51
C ALA A 15 3.71 0.31 1.13
N LEU A 16 3.57 -0.82 0.42
CA LEU A 16 4.08 -2.11 0.89
C LEU A 16 5.61 -2.12 0.99
N ALA A 17 6.30 -1.62 -0.03
CA ALA A 17 7.76 -1.51 -0.03
C ALA A 17 8.25 -0.58 1.10
N PHE A 18 7.57 0.55 1.32
CA PHE A 18 7.87 1.46 2.42
C PHE A 18 7.68 0.78 3.78
N ALA A 19 6.56 0.09 3.98
CA ALA A 19 6.27 -0.65 5.22
C ALA A 19 7.37 -1.68 5.53
N MET A 20 7.88 -2.39 4.52
CA MET A 20 9.02 -3.30 4.65
C MET A 20 10.30 -2.58 5.06
N ALA A 21 10.55 -1.37 4.55
CA ALA A 21 11.73 -0.59 4.88
C ALA A 21 11.70 -0.02 6.31
N ILE A 22 10.52 0.24 6.86
CA ILE A 22 10.34 0.80 8.22
C ILE A 22 9.85 -0.21 9.26
N GLU A 23 9.92 -1.52 8.96
CA GLU A 23 9.43 -2.60 9.85
C GLU A 23 9.89 -2.39 11.31
N GLY A 24 8.93 -2.32 12.23
CA GLY A 24 9.19 -2.14 13.66
C GLY A 24 9.53 -0.71 14.11
N THR A 25 9.67 0.25 13.20
CA THR A 25 9.98 1.64 13.53
C THR A 25 8.72 2.42 13.91
N SER A 26 8.64 2.89 15.16
CA SER A 26 7.51 3.71 15.63
C SER A 26 7.58 5.16 15.15
N GLY A 27 6.43 5.84 15.13
CA GLY A 27 6.34 7.29 14.84
C GLY A 27 6.47 7.64 13.36
N ILE A 28 6.38 6.67 12.45
CA ILE A 28 6.40 6.92 11.00
C ILE A 28 5.14 6.35 10.38
N THR A 29 4.39 7.21 9.69
CA THR A 29 3.22 6.83 8.88
C THR A 29 3.40 7.35 7.47
N PHE A 30 3.06 6.53 6.48
CA PHE A 30 3.15 6.86 5.07
C PHE A 30 1.81 6.63 4.38
N LEU A 31 1.44 7.56 3.51
CA LEU A 31 0.34 7.42 2.55
C LEU A 31 0.89 7.63 1.14
N SER A 32 0.56 6.71 0.24
CA SER A 32 0.68 6.92 -1.20
C SER A 32 -0.70 6.76 -1.82
N ALA A 33 -1.14 7.73 -2.62
CA ALA A 33 -2.46 7.71 -3.23
C ALA A 33 -2.50 8.40 -4.60
N GLY A 34 -3.24 7.81 -5.54
CA GLY A 34 -3.63 8.41 -6.81
C GLY A 34 -4.75 9.42 -6.60
N THR A 35 -4.58 10.62 -7.14
CA THR A 35 -5.55 11.71 -6.96
C THR A 35 -6.84 11.52 -7.74
N ASP A 36 -6.88 10.61 -8.71
CA ASP A 36 -8.09 10.17 -9.41
C ASP A 36 -8.97 9.20 -8.61
N GLY A 37 -8.46 8.73 -7.46
CA GLY A 37 -9.15 7.83 -6.57
C GLY A 37 -8.96 6.35 -6.90
N THR A 38 -8.06 6.03 -7.83
CA THR A 38 -7.76 4.66 -8.26
C THR A 38 -6.26 4.37 -8.29
N ASP A 39 -5.89 3.11 -8.06
CA ASP A 39 -4.52 2.61 -8.10
C ASP A 39 -4.50 1.26 -8.80
N GLY A 40 -4.04 1.25 -10.06
CA GLY A 40 -4.12 0.08 -10.91
C GLY A 40 -5.57 -0.34 -11.19
N PRO A 41 -5.83 -1.62 -11.52
CA PRO A 41 -7.17 -2.13 -11.75
C PRO A 41 -7.89 -2.46 -10.42
N THR A 42 -7.94 -1.52 -9.48
CA THR A 42 -8.52 -1.71 -8.13
C THR A 42 -9.51 -0.60 -7.76
N ASP A 43 -10.23 -0.76 -6.66
CA ASP A 43 -11.15 0.24 -6.10
C ASP A 43 -10.49 1.11 -5.00
N ALA A 44 -9.18 0.97 -4.80
CA ALA A 44 -8.41 1.79 -3.86
C ALA A 44 -7.66 2.88 -4.62
N ALA A 45 -7.53 4.06 -4.01
CA ALA A 45 -6.63 5.11 -4.47
C ALA A 45 -5.17 4.81 -4.13
N GLY A 46 -4.93 3.92 -3.17
CA GLY A 46 -3.59 3.55 -2.71
C GLY A 46 -3.65 2.88 -1.34
N ALA A 47 -2.63 3.08 -0.52
CA ALA A 47 -2.60 2.55 0.84
C ALA A 47 -1.81 3.44 1.81
N ALA A 48 -2.21 3.36 3.08
CA ALA A 48 -1.47 3.86 4.21
C ALA A 48 -0.76 2.70 4.93
N ALA A 49 0.46 2.95 5.39
CA ALA A 49 1.25 1.99 6.14
C ALA A 49 2.11 2.67 7.22
N ASP A 50 2.44 1.90 8.25
CA ASP A 50 3.27 2.31 9.38
C ASP A 50 4.25 1.19 9.77
N GLY A 51 5.09 1.43 10.77
CA GLY A 51 6.05 0.42 11.25
C GLY A 51 5.41 -0.84 11.85
N LYS A 52 4.10 -0.84 12.13
CA LYS A 52 3.35 -1.99 12.66
C LYS A 52 2.71 -2.84 11.55
N THR A 53 2.69 -2.34 10.32
CA THR A 53 2.04 -2.99 9.18
C THR A 53 2.64 -4.36 8.88
N ILE A 54 3.97 -4.46 8.82
CA ILE A 54 4.66 -5.73 8.54
C ILE A 54 4.59 -6.70 9.73
N PRO A 55 4.86 -6.29 10.99
CA PRO A 55 4.66 -7.16 12.14
C PRO A 55 3.23 -7.73 12.19
N LYS A 56 2.20 -6.91 11.94
CA LYS A 56 0.80 -7.36 11.86
C LYS A 56 0.58 -8.36 10.73
N ALA A 57 1.16 -8.15 9.55
CA ALA A 57 1.04 -9.09 8.44
C ALA A 57 1.61 -10.47 8.79
N ARG A 58 2.76 -10.51 9.48
CA ARG A 58 3.39 -11.76 9.92
C ARG A 58 2.55 -12.52 10.95
N THR A 59 1.85 -11.84 11.85
CA THR A 59 0.92 -12.51 12.79
C THR A 59 -0.30 -13.13 12.09
N LEU A 60 -0.65 -12.62 10.90
CA LEU A 60 -1.68 -13.19 10.02
C LEU A 60 -1.14 -14.30 9.10
N GLY A 61 0.13 -14.69 9.24
CA GLY A 61 0.76 -15.72 8.41
C GLY A 61 1.05 -15.27 6.97
N LEU A 62 1.12 -13.96 6.71
CA LEU A 62 1.41 -13.41 5.39
C LEU A 62 2.91 -13.18 5.21
N ASP A 63 3.41 -13.41 4.00
CA ASP A 63 4.78 -13.03 3.60
C ASP A 63 4.73 -11.76 2.72
N PRO A 64 5.05 -10.57 3.28
CA PRO A 64 5.03 -9.31 2.52
C PRO A 64 5.90 -9.35 1.26
N LYS A 65 7.03 -10.05 1.30
CA LYS A 65 7.94 -10.14 0.16
C LYS A 65 7.31 -10.93 -0.98
N ALA A 66 6.63 -12.04 -0.67
CA ALA A 66 5.91 -12.82 -1.66
C ALA A 66 4.76 -12.01 -2.32
N TYR A 67 4.04 -11.21 -1.52
CA TYR A 67 3.02 -10.30 -2.05
C TYR A 67 3.61 -9.25 -2.99
N LEU A 68 4.74 -8.64 -2.62
CA LEU A 68 5.40 -7.63 -3.45
C LEU A 68 6.00 -8.25 -4.73
N ASP A 69 6.69 -9.38 -4.61
CA ASP A 69 7.31 -10.08 -5.75
C ASP A 69 6.26 -10.59 -6.77
N ASN A 70 5.01 -10.84 -6.33
CA ASN A 70 3.89 -11.23 -7.18
C ASN A 70 3.01 -10.05 -7.66
N ASN A 71 3.36 -8.80 -7.33
CA ASN A 71 2.55 -7.61 -7.61
C ASN A 71 1.12 -7.69 -7.03
N ASP A 72 0.98 -8.24 -5.83
CA ASP A 72 -0.32 -8.51 -5.17
C ASP A 72 -0.58 -7.60 -3.94
N SER A 73 -0.04 -6.38 -3.98
CA SER A 73 -0.09 -5.40 -2.88
C SER A 73 -1.51 -5.04 -2.43
N TYR A 74 -2.50 -5.02 -3.32
CA TYR A 74 -3.88 -4.75 -2.95
C TYR A 74 -4.42 -5.81 -1.99
N ARG A 75 -4.21 -7.11 -2.30
CA ARG A 75 -4.68 -8.21 -1.45
C ARG A 75 -3.90 -8.30 -0.13
N PHE A 76 -2.66 -7.82 -0.09
CA PHE A 76 -1.94 -7.64 1.16
C PHE A 76 -2.68 -6.65 2.06
N PHE A 77 -2.93 -5.43 1.58
CA PHE A 77 -3.61 -4.39 2.36
C PHE A 77 -5.09 -4.67 2.61
N GLU A 78 -5.75 -5.50 1.78
CA GLU A 78 -7.08 -6.02 2.05
C GLU A 78 -7.10 -6.88 3.32
N LYS A 79 -6.06 -7.69 3.55
CA LYS A 79 -5.94 -8.56 4.72
C LYS A 79 -5.40 -7.84 5.94
N THR A 80 -4.44 -6.94 5.76
CA THR A 80 -3.80 -6.22 6.87
C THR A 80 -4.55 -4.95 7.27
N GLY A 81 -5.48 -4.48 6.46
CA GLY A 81 -5.98 -3.11 6.50
C GLY A 81 -4.94 -2.13 5.95
N GLY A 82 -5.38 -0.89 5.68
CA GLY A 82 -4.53 0.17 5.14
C GLY A 82 -4.91 0.62 3.73
N LEU A 83 -5.81 -0.09 3.03
CA LEU A 83 -6.36 0.39 1.76
C LEU A 83 -6.99 1.78 1.93
N PHE A 84 -6.56 2.73 1.12
CA PHE A 84 -7.11 4.07 1.08
C PHE A 84 -8.12 4.16 -0.05
N LYS A 85 -9.41 4.17 0.28
CA LYS A 85 -10.52 4.17 -0.69
C LYS A 85 -11.28 5.49 -0.63
N THR A 86 -11.08 6.34 -1.62
CA THR A 86 -11.79 7.62 -1.76
C THR A 86 -13.04 7.49 -2.62
N GLY A 87 -13.10 6.47 -3.48
CA GLY A 87 -13.95 6.49 -4.67
C GLY A 87 -13.41 7.44 -5.74
N PRO A 88 -14.07 7.52 -6.91
CA PRO A 88 -13.65 8.42 -7.99
C PRO A 88 -13.73 9.88 -7.55
N THR A 89 -12.64 10.62 -7.66
CA THR A 89 -12.56 12.01 -7.20
C THR A 89 -12.99 13.03 -8.25
N GLY A 90 -13.03 12.63 -9.53
CA GLY A 90 -13.38 13.50 -10.67
C GLY A 90 -12.25 14.43 -11.12
N THR A 91 -11.02 14.24 -10.64
CA THR A 91 -9.84 15.00 -11.07
C THR A 91 -8.62 14.08 -11.18
N ASN A 92 -7.55 14.50 -11.86
CA ASN A 92 -6.29 13.74 -11.88
C ASN A 92 -5.09 14.68 -12.00
N VAL A 93 -4.31 14.76 -10.93
CA VAL A 93 -3.01 15.44 -10.87
C VAL A 93 -1.89 14.48 -10.48
N MET A 94 -1.99 13.22 -10.92
CA MET A 94 -1.09 12.09 -10.62
C MET A 94 -1.17 11.62 -9.16
N ASP A 95 -0.03 11.30 -8.53
CA ASP A 95 0.03 10.74 -7.18
C ASP A 95 0.41 11.79 -6.14
N LEU A 96 -0.02 11.54 -4.90
CA LEU A 96 0.38 12.26 -3.70
C LEU A 96 1.05 11.28 -2.72
N GLN A 97 2.18 11.70 -2.16
CA GLN A 97 2.88 11.00 -1.09
C GLN A 97 2.97 11.88 0.15
N ILE A 98 2.59 11.33 1.30
CA ILE A 98 2.66 12.02 2.59
C ILE A 98 3.40 11.12 3.58
N ILE A 99 4.44 11.66 4.21
CA ILE A 99 5.12 11.02 5.34
C ILE A 99 4.87 11.89 6.56
N LEU A 100 4.36 11.28 7.63
CA LEU A 100 4.26 11.87 8.95
C LEU A 100 5.32 11.23 9.85
N ILE A 101 6.10 12.07 10.54
CA ILE A 101 7.06 11.67 11.55
C ILE A 101 6.65 12.34 12.87
N GLU A 102 6.51 11.54 13.93
CA GLU A 102 6.06 11.94 15.27
C GLU A 102 7.20 11.92 16.30
#